data_AF-A0A843AUE5-F1
#
_entry.id   AF-A0A843AUE5-F1
#
_cell.length_a   1.000
_cell.length_b   1.000
_cell.length_c   1.000
_cell.angle_alpha   90.00
_cell.angle_beta   90.00
_cell.angle_gamma   90.00
#
_symmetry.space_group_name_H-M   'P 1'
#
loop_
_entity.id
_entity.type
_entity.pdbx_description
1 polymer ?
#
loop_
_entity_poly.entity_id
_entity_poly.type
_entity_poly.pdbx_seq_one_letter_code
_entity_poly.pdbx_strand_id
1 'polypeptide(L)'
;MDERYRKTWLMGILTGFLGVMAFLAKSYVFFFFLIHFMVVNLFYVEKFSRDRKTIQKNFLLGLSVFLVISGLWAGMISEKYGTITIGTTGSYNYALAGPNSSGHPIFSQGLIKPPHEFSTSSWDDPSCFHINKWSPFKSTQNFQHQIRIILGNLYDLILLSFNLMFIPFFTIIMALFLFFKTDKESIKNNLVLILGTMLIYLSGYLIILVEERYLWFVLILSIILGFYTLNMLYKERYLMKKIYVSLIIVLILCLAFYPISLLHSYSGACSGAYMVSMDLKSHGIKGNIASNDHWEMMDYFGYYLDDQYYGITGNKSSLELRRDLDLYQIDYYFIWDESLPGDSLGEIVYKNQYFRVIKVY
;
A
#
# COMPACT_ATOMS: atom_id res chain seq x y z
N MET A 1 -15.14 24.16 -8.60
CA MET A 1 -16.23 23.33 -8.06
C MET A 1 -17.16 22.92 -9.16
N ASP A 2 -17.59 21.66 -9.18
CA ASP A 2 -18.40 21.12 -10.29
C ASP A 2 -19.86 21.57 -10.15
N GLU A 3 -20.34 22.33 -11.13
CA GLU A 3 -21.71 22.78 -11.20
C GLU A 3 -22.70 21.62 -11.40
N ARG A 4 -22.28 20.55 -12.09
CA ARG A 4 -23.10 19.36 -12.31
C ARG A 4 -23.41 18.65 -11.01
N TYR A 5 -22.45 18.59 -10.09
CA TYR A 5 -22.68 18.03 -8.75
C TYR A 5 -23.74 18.82 -7.97
N ARG A 6 -23.90 20.11 -8.23
CA ARG A 6 -24.91 20.93 -7.55
C ARG A 6 -26.28 20.87 -8.20
N LYS A 7 -26.32 20.57 -9.50
CA LYS A 7 -27.54 20.60 -10.30
C LYS A 7 -28.16 19.23 -10.57
N THR A 8 -27.39 18.15 -10.45
CA THR A 8 -27.86 16.81 -10.82
C THR A 8 -27.58 15.80 -9.71
N TRP A 9 -28.59 14.98 -9.38
CA TRP A 9 -28.49 13.95 -8.34
C TRP A 9 -27.74 12.68 -8.80
N LEU A 10 -27.55 12.54 -10.12
CA LEU A 10 -26.79 11.43 -10.71
C LEU A 10 -25.32 11.46 -10.30
N MET A 11 -24.78 12.65 -10.01
CA MET A 11 -23.38 12.80 -9.62
C MET A 11 -23.10 12.23 -8.23
N GLY A 12 -24.08 12.20 -7.33
CA GLY A 12 -23.98 11.52 -6.04
C GLY A 12 -23.86 10.02 -6.22
N ILE A 13 -24.73 9.42 -7.04
CA ILE A 13 -24.69 7.99 -7.38
C ILE A 13 -23.35 7.62 -8.02
N LEU A 14 -22.92 8.39 -9.02
CA LEU A 14 -21.65 8.15 -9.70
C LEU A 14 -20.47 8.24 -8.71
N THR A 15 -20.46 9.25 -7.84
CA THR A 15 -19.43 9.40 -6.80
C THR A 15 -19.43 8.21 -5.84
N GLY A 16 -20.61 7.75 -5.41
CA GLY A 16 -20.76 6.56 -4.57
C GLY A 16 -20.20 5.31 -5.24
N PHE A 17 -20.55 5.08 -6.50
CA PHE A 17 -20.03 3.96 -7.29
C PHE A 17 -18.51 4.02 -7.49
N LEU A 18 -17.95 5.21 -7.77
CA LEU A 18 -16.50 5.39 -7.84
C LEU A 18 -15.82 5.12 -6.49
N GLY A 19 -16.47 5.48 -5.38
CA GLY A 19 -16.02 5.11 -4.04
C GLY A 19 -15.93 3.60 -3.85
N VAL A 20 -16.94 2.85 -4.32
CA VAL A 20 -16.95 1.37 -4.27
C VAL A 20 -15.78 0.81 -5.07
N MET A 21 -15.61 1.24 -6.32
CA MET A 21 -14.52 0.78 -7.18
C MET A 21 -13.16 1.03 -6.54
N ALA A 22 -12.99 2.18 -5.89
CA ALA A 22 -11.76 2.53 -5.21
C ALA A 22 -11.54 1.70 -3.92
N PHE A 23 -12.60 1.37 -3.17
CA PHE A 23 -12.54 0.43 -2.04
C PHE A 23 -12.13 -0.98 -2.49
N LEU A 24 -12.71 -1.49 -3.58
CA LEU A 24 -12.37 -2.80 -4.12
C LEU A 24 -10.91 -2.86 -4.62
N ALA A 25 -10.38 -1.75 -5.11
CA ALA A 25 -8.96 -1.65 -5.47
C ALA A 25 -8.05 -1.58 -4.24
N LYS A 26 -8.48 -0.90 -3.17
CA LYS A 26 -7.71 -0.80 -1.92
C LYS A 26 -8.61 -0.57 -0.72
N SER A 27 -8.59 -1.51 0.24
CA SER A 27 -9.45 -1.48 1.43
C SER A 27 -9.36 -0.20 2.25
N TYR A 28 -8.19 0.44 2.30
CA TYR A 28 -7.97 1.76 2.92
C TYR A 28 -8.96 2.83 2.44
N VAL A 29 -9.34 2.78 1.16
CA VAL A 29 -10.21 3.78 0.54
C VAL A 29 -11.60 3.79 1.17
N PHE A 30 -12.02 2.71 1.84
CA PHE A 30 -13.29 2.71 2.56
C PHE A 30 -13.39 3.85 3.58
N PHE A 31 -12.40 3.95 4.48
CA PHE A 31 -12.37 4.97 5.51
C PHE A 31 -12.11 6.36 4.93
N PHE A 32 -11.18 6.46 3.98
CA PHE A 32 -10.88 7.71 3.28
C PHE A 32 -12.14 8.26 2.60
N PHE A 33 -12.85 7.45 1.82
CA PHE A 33 -14.05 7.89 1.10
C PHE A 33 -15.14 8.36 2.05
N LEU A 34 -15.41 7.63 3.13
CA LEU A 34 -16.44 8.03 4.11
C LEU A 34 -16.15 9.41 4.70
N ILE A 35 -14.93 9.63 5.20
CA ILE A 35 -14.54 10.89 5.82
C ILE A 35 -14.49 12.00 4.76
N HIS A 36 -13.84 11.75 3.63
CA HIS A 36 -13.70 12.71 2.54
C HIS A 36 -15.05 13.14 1.97
N PHE A 37 -15.92 12.20 1.64
CA PHE A 37 -17.23 12.48 1.05
C PHE A 37 -18.12 13.25 2.01
N MET A 38 -18.06 12.96 3.32
CA MET A 38 -18.77 13.72 4.35
C MET A 38 -18.24 15.16 4.44
N VAL A 39 -16.93 15.35 4.59
CA VAL A 39 -16.30 16.68 4.72
C VAL A 39 -16.55 17.53 3.46
N VAL A 40 -16.40 16.96 2.27
CA VAL A 40 -16.64 17.67 1.01
C VAL A 40 -18.11 18.06 0.86
N ASN A 41 -19.06 17.20 1.22
CA ASN A 41 -20.48 17.56 1.16
C ASN A 41 -20.84 18.65 2.18
N LEU A 42 -20.29 18.60 3.40
CA LEU A 42 -20.48 19.67 4.39
C LEU A 42 -19.96 21.01 3.84
N PHE A 43 -18.76 21.01 3.24
CA PHE A 43 -18.19 22.17 2.59
C PHE A 43 -19.07 22.71 1.45
N TYR A 44 -19.62 21.84 0.60
CA TYR A 44 -20.53 22.24 -0.48
C TYR A 44 -21.85 22.82 0.06
N VAL A 45 -22.41 22.24 1.12
CA VAL A 45 -23.65 22.72 1.75
C VAL A 45 -23.46 24.11 2.36
N GLU A 46 -22.30 24.39 2.94
CA GLU A 46 -21.95 25.70 3.48
C GLU A 46 -21.79 26.74 2.36
N LYS A 47 -21.04 26.41 1.31
CA LYS A 47 -20.75 27.35 0.20
C LYS A 47 -21.93 27.59 -0.74
N PHE A 48 -22.87 26.65 -0.86
CA PHE A 48 -23.99 26.76 -1.79
C PHE A 48 -25.33 26.45 -1.12
N SER A 49 -25.73 27.34 -0.21
CA SER A 49 -27.00 27.24 0.52
C SER A 49 -28.22 27.10 -0.40
N ARG A 50 -28.21 27.73 -1.58
CA ARG A 50 -29.29 27.63 -2.59
C ARG A 50 -29.44 26.22 -3.18
N ASP A 51 -28.33 25.48 -3.28
CA ASP A 51 -28.28 24.14 -3.87
C ASP A 51 -28.34 23.02 -2.80
N ARG A 52 -28.53 23.38 -1.52
CA ARG A 52 -28.44 22.47 -0.36
C ARG A 52 -29.25 21.20 -0.52
N LYS A 53 -30.49 21.28 -1.03
CA LYS A 53 -31.37 20.10 -1.21
C LYS A 53 -30.76 19.09 -2.18
N THR A 54 -30.21 19.54 -3.30
CA THR A 54 -29.57 18.66 -4.29
C THR A 54 -28.28 18.06 -3.74
N ILE A 55 -27.47 18.85 -3.03
CA ILE A 55 -26.23 18.39 -2.40
C ILE A 55 -26.53 17.32 -1.33
N GLN A 56 -27.52 17.55 -0.47
CA GLN A 56 -27.97 16.55 0.52
C GLN A 56 -28.48 15.28 -0.15
N LYS A 57 -29.22 15.39 -1.25
CA LYS A 57 -29.67 14.23 -2.03
C LYS A 57 -28.48 13.47 -2.63
N ASN A 58 -27.48 14.18 -3.16
CA ASN A 58 -26.24 13.57 -3.67
C ASN A 58 -25.47 12.85 -2.58
N PHE A 59 -25.35 13.47 -1.40
CA PHE A 59 -24.74 12.84 -0.23
C PHE A 59 -25.46 11.55 0.15
N LEU A 60 -26.78 11.60 0.34
CA LEU A 60 -27.57 10.44 0.75
C LEU A 60 -27.51 9.31 -0.30
N LEU A 61 -27.70 9.63 -1.58
CA LEU A 61 -27.66 8.62 -2.65
C LEU A 61 -26.26 8.04 -2.84
N GLY A 62 -25.22 8.88 -2.85
CA GLY A 62 -23.84 8.42 -2.99
C GLY A 62 -23.40 7.56 -1.82
N LEU A 63 -23.72 7.96 -0.59
CA LEU A 63 -23.43 7.18 0.61
C LEU A 63 -24.20 5.85 0.62
N SER A 64 -25.47 5.85 0.19
CA SER A 64 -26.27 4.63 0.10
C SER A 64 -25.67 3.64 -0.89
N VAL A 65 -25.33 4.09 -2.10
CA VAL A 65 -24.67 3.26 -3.12
C VAL A 65 -23.36 2.69 -2.58
N PHE A 66 -22.55 3.55 -1.96
CA PHE A 66 -21.27 3.16 -1.40
C PHE A 66 -21.41 2.09 -0.30
N LEU A 67 -22.27 2.33 0.69
CA LEU A 67 -22.43 1.44 1.84
C LEU A 67 -23.11 0.12 1.48
N VAL A 68 -24.10 0.12 0.57
CA VAL A 68 -24.78 -1.11 0.17
C VAL A 68 -23.80 -2.04 -0.56
N ILE A 69 -23.10 -1.55 -1.58
CA ILE A 69 -22.22 -2.41 -2.37
C ILE A 69 -20.94 -2.78 -1.59
N SER A 70 -20.32 -1.81 -0.91
CA SER A 70 -19.14 -2.09 -0.08
C SER A 70 -19.48 -2.99 1.10
N GLY A 71 -20.69 -2.84 1.67
CA GLY A 71 -21.19 -3.66 2.76
C GLY A 71 -21.40 -5.13 2.36
N LEU A 72 -21.88 -5.40 1.14
CA LEU A 72 -21.96 -6.77 0.62
C LEU A 72 -20.57 -7.43 0.52
N TRP A 73 -19.60 -6.70 -0.02
CA TRP A 73 -18.22 -7.19 -0.12
C TRP A 73 -17.57 -7.39 1.26
N ALA A 74 -17.72 -6.41 2.16
CA ALA A 74 -17.26 -6.52 3.54
C ALA A 74 -17.93 -7.67 4.30
N GLY A 75 -19.21 -7.94 4.02
CA GLY A 75 -19.94 -9.08 4.57
C GLY A 75 -19.31 -10.41 4.18
N MET A 76 -19.01 -10.62 2.89
CA MET A 76 -18.34 -11.83 2.41
C MET A 76 -16.93 -12.01 3.00
N ILE A 77 -16.16 -10.92 3.12
CA ILE A 77 -14.86 -10.95 3.80
C ILE A 77 -15.05 -11.33 5.27
N SER A 78 -16.04 -10.73 5.94
CA SER A 78 -16.30 -10.99 7.35
C SER A 78 -16.70 -12.43 7.61
N GLU A 79 -17.49 -13.02 6.70
CA GLU A 79 -17.84 -14.43 6.71
C GLU A 79 -16.60 -15.32 6.54
N LYS A 80 -15.75 -15.03 5.53
CA LYS A 80 -14.49 -15.77 5.30
C LYS A 80 -13.59 -15.82 6.54
N TYR A 81 -13.47 -14.70 7.26
CA TYR A 81 -12.57 -14.58 8.42
C TYR A 81 -13.25 -14.79 9.77
N GLY A 82 -14.56 -15.05 9.81
CA GLY A 82 -15.33 -15.23 11.05
C GLY A 82 -15.35 -13.99 11.97
N THR A 83 -15.06 -12.80 11.45
CA THR A 83 -15.00 -11.55 12.21
C THR A 83 -15.40 -10.37 11.34
N ILE A 84 -16.09 -9.39 11.93
CA ILE A 84 -16.51 -8.19 11.19
C ILE A 84 -15.26 -7.42 10.74
N THR A 85 -15.03 -7.39 9.44
CA THR A 85 -13.88 -6.71 8.85
C THR A 85 -14.13 -6.31 7.40
N ILE A 86 -13.44 -5.25 6.96
CA ILE A 86 -13.36 -4.83 5.56
C ILE A 86 -12.05 -5.29 4.89
N GLY A 87 -11.17 -5.97 5.65
CA GLY A 87 -9.88 -6.47 5.21
C GLY A 87 -8.91 -6.71 6.38
N THR A 88 -7.94 -7.60 6.21
CA THR A 88 -7.03 -8.06 7.28
C THR A 88 -5.71 -7.26 7.33
N THR A 89 -5.29 -6.69 6.21
CA THR A 89 -4.00 -6.00 6.04
C THR A 89 -3.82 -4.81 6.99
N GLY A 90 -4.87 -4.02 7.24
CA GLY A 90 -4.79 -2.85 8.12
C GLY A 90 -4.48 -3.24 9.56
N SER A 91 -5.18 -4.25 10.09
CA SER A 91 -4.93 -4.76 11.44
C SER A 91 -3.57 -5.43 11.58
N TYR A 92 -3.11 -6.13 10.53
CA TYR A 92 -1.79 -6.74 10.49
C TYR A 92 -0.68 -5.67 10.54
N ASN A 93 -0.72 -4.69 9.64
CA ASN A 93 0.28 -3.62 9.59
C ASN A 93 0.29 -2.79 10.88
N TYR A 94 -0.89 -2.53 11.46
CA TYR A 94 -0.95 -1.81 12.73
C TYR A 94 -0.34 -2.62 13.86
N ALA A 95 -0.64 -3.92 13.97
CA ALA A 95 -0.03 -4.78 14.97
C ALA A 95 1.50 -4.88 14.80
N LEU A 96 1.98 -4.90 13.55
CA LEU A 96 3.40 -4.94 13.20
C LEU A 96 4.16 -3.69 13.65
N ALA A 97 3.52 -2.51 13.65
CA ALA A 97 4.10 -1.28 14.19
C ALA A 97 4.10 -1.21 15.74
N GLY A 98 3.65 -2.28 16.42
CA GLY A 98 3.48 -2.28 17.86
C GLY A 98 4.77 -2.20 18.68
N PRO A 99 4.69 -1.72 19.93
CA PRO A 99 5.87 -1.52 20.79
C PRO A 99 6.60 -2.81 21.15
N ASN A 100 5.91 -3.95 21.13
CA ASN A 100 6.45 -5.28 21.41
C ASN A 100 6.58 -6.12 20.14
N SER A 101 6.54 -5.50 18.97
CA SER A 101 6.71 -6.19 17.70
C SER A 101 8.16 -6.60 17.51
N SER A 102 8.39 -7.86 17.15
CA SER A 102 9.71 -8.38 16.80
C SER A 102 10.01 -8.27 15.29
N GLY A 103 9.22 -7.47 14.56
CA GLY A 103 9.27 -7.39 13.10
C GLY A 103 8.40 -8.45 12.43
N HIS A 104 8.68 -8.74 11.17
CA HIS A 104 7.84 -9.63 10.37
C HIS A 104 7.82 -11.06 10.95
N PRO A 105 6.61 -11.63 11.18
CA PRO A 105 6.43 -12.99 11.67
C PRO A 105 7.18 -14.08 10.93
N ILE A 106 7.46 -13.88 9.63
CA ILE A 106 8.23 -14.82 8.81
C ILE A 106 9.59 -15.17 9.41
N PHE A 107 10.22 -14.25 10.15
CA PHE A 107 11.52 -14.46 10.80
C PHE A 107 11.45 -15.16 12.16
N SER A 108 10.25 -15.33 12.72
CA SER A 108 10.09 -15.77 14.12
C SER A 108 9.14 -16.94 14.31
N GLN A 109 8.18 -17.14 13.41
CA GLN A 109 7.16 -18.20 13.54
C GLN A 109 7.59 -19.53 12.90
N GLY A 110 8.68 -19.53 12.14
CA GLY A 110 9.15 -20.71 11.41
C GLY A 110 8.27 -20.98 10.19
N LEU A 111 8.06 -22.27 9.91
CA LEU A 111 7.29 -22.70 8.74
C LEU A 111 5.80 -22.46 8.94
N ILE A 112 5.18 -21.85 7.94
CA ILE A 112 3.76 -21.52 7.88
C ILE A 112 3.21 -22.09 6.57
N LYS A 113 2.26 -23.00 6.71
CA LYS A 113 1.56 -23.58 5.57
C LYS A 113 0.82 -22.47 4.77
N PRO A 114 0.96 -22.43 3.43
CA PRO A 114 0.16 -21.52 2.61
C PRO A 114 -1.35 -21.72 2.82
N PRO A 115 -2.16 -20.65 2.73
CA PRO A 115 -3.55 -20.67 3.20
C PRO A 115 -4.48 -21.57 2.39
N HIS A 116 -4.16 -21.86 1.13
CA HIS A 116 -4.90 -22.81 0.29
C HIS A 116 -3.99 -23.49 -0.76
N GLU A 117 -4.51 -24.50 -1.46
CA GLU A 117 -3.75 -25.30 -2.43
C GLU A 117 -3.19 -24.49 -3.60
N PHE A 118 -3.88 -23.42 -4.01
CA PHE A 118 -3.40 -22.51 -5.07
C PHE A 118 -2.47 -21.40 -4.56
N SER A 119 -2.14 -21.39 -3.27
CA SER A 119 -1.28 -20.36 -2.73
C SER A 119 0.18 -20.71 -2.90
N THR A 120 0.94 -19.73 -3.37
CA THR A 120 2.39 -19.83 -3.47
C THR A 120 3.03 -19.75 -2.09
N SER A 121 2.57 -18.87 -1.21
CA SER A 121 3.10 -18.77 0.15
C SER A 121 2.10 -18.21 1.15
N SER A 122 2.52 -18.11 2.42
CA SER A 122 1.73 -17.48 3.49
C SER A 122 1.41 -16.00 3.25
N TRP A 123 2.12 -15.33 2.33
CA TRP A 123 1.89 -13.93 1.99
C TRP A 123 0.60 -13.66 1.20
N ASP A 124 0.01 -14.69 0.60
CA ASP A 124 -1.30 -14.59 -0.06
C ASP A 124 -2.41 -14.16 0.91
N ASP A 125 -2.29 -14.57 2.18
CA ASP A 125 -3.23 -14.18 3.23
C ASP A 125 -2.50 -13.90 4.55
N PRO A 126 -2.21 -12.62 4.88
CA PRO A 126 -1.45 -12.27 6.08
C PRO A 126 -2.21 -12.54 7.38
N SER A 127 -3.46 -13.00 7.33
CA SER A 127 -4.20 -13.42 8.54
C SER A 127 -3.65 -14.70 9.17
N CYS A 128 -2.86 -15.50 8.43
CA CYS A 128 -2.19 -16.68 8.97
C CYS A 128 -1.07 -16.34 9.97
N PHE A 129 -0.56 -15.11 9.94
CA PHE A 129 0.51 -14.69 10.84
C PHE A 129 -0.02 -14.33 12.24
N HIS A 130 0.55 -14.93 13.28
CA HIS A 130 0.16 -14.66 14.66
C HIS A 130 0.86 -13.43 15.23
N ILE A 131 0.23 -12.26 15.14
CA ILE A 131 0.80 -11.03 15.68
C ILE A 131 -0.02 -10.46 16.85
N ASN A 132 0.68 -10.04 17.90
CA ASN A 132 0.06 -9.47 19.09
C ASN A 132 -0.55 -8.10 18.78
N LYS A 133 -1.88 -8.00 18.90
CA LYS A 133 -2.59 -6.74 18.76
C LYS A 133 -2.29 -5.81 19.94
N TRP A 134 -2.04 -4.55 19.64
CA TRP A 134 -1.84 -3.49 20.64
C TRP A 134 -2.84 -2.36 20.41
N SER A 135 -2.96 -1.46 21.39
CA SER A 135 -3.81 -0.27 21.30
C SER A 135 -3.14 0.90 22.01
N PRO A 136 -3.25 2.12 21.46
CA PRO A 136 -2.62 3.31 22.00
C PRO A 136 -3.29 3.75 23.32
N PHE A 137 -4.54 3.33 23.55
CA PHE A 137 -5.32 3.69 24.73
C PHE A 137 -5.14 2.72 25.91
N LYS A 138 -4.37 1.64 25.74
CA LYS A 138 -4.13 0.66 26.82
C LYS A 138 -3.21 1.17 27.93
N SER A 139 -2.28 2.08 27.60
CA SER A 139 -1.32 2.62 28.57
C SER A 139 -0.71 3.91 28.06
N THR A 140 -0.17 4.72 28.97
CA THR A 140 0.59 5.93 28.63
C THR A 140 1.79 5.62 27.73
N GLN A 141 2.47 4.49 27.97
CA GLN A 141 3.59 4.05 27.15
C GLN A 141 3.16 3.74 25.71
N ASN A 142 2.03 3.06 25.51
CA ASN A 142 1.49 2.79 24.17
C ASN A 142 1.06 4.08 23.47
N PHE A 143 0.47 5.02 24.20
CA PHE A 143 0.12 6.33 23.65
C PHE A 143 1.37 7.09 23.18
N GLN A 144 2.41 7.16 24.00
CA GLN A 144 3.70 7.76 23.63
C GLN A 144 4.33 7.04 22.42
N HIS A 145 4.22 5.71 22.35
CA HIS A 145 4.64 4.94 21.19
C HIS A 145 3.89 5.35 19.91
N GLN A 146 2.57 5.50 19.98
CA GLN A 146 1.76 5.97 18.85
C GLN A 146 2.17 7.36 18.38
N ILE A 147 2.51 8.28 19.28
CA ILE A 147 3.03 9.60 18.91
C ILE A 147 4.38 9.47 18.18
N ARG A 148 5.28 8.60 18.66
CA ARG A 148 6.56 8.34 17.97
C ARG A 148 6.36 7.78 16.56
N ILE A 149 5.39 6.86 16.37
CA ILE A 149 5.02 6.36 15.03
C ILE A 149 4.58 7.52 14.13
N ILE A 150 3.69 8.38 14.61
CA ILE A 150 3.18 9.51 13.82
C ILE A 150 4.32 10.47 13.43
N LEU A 151 5.23 10.76 14.35
CA LEU A 151 6.38 11.63 14.09
C LEU A 151 7.39 10.98 13.13
N GLY A 152 7.65 9.68 13.27
CA GLY A 152 8.49 8.91 12.34
C GLY A 152 7.89 8.89 10.94
N ASN A 153 6.61 8.55 10.82
CA ASN A 153 5.88 8.57 9.55
C ASN A 153 5.83 9.98 8.92
N LEU A 154 5.81 11.05 9.72
CA LEU A 154 5.91 12.42 9.21
C LEU A 154 7.29 12.70 8.62
N TYR A 155 8.36 12.23 9.28
CA TYR A 155 9.71 12.28 8.75
C TYR A 155 9.85 11.49 7.45
N ASP A 156 9.33 10.26 7.41
CA ASP A 156 9.36 9.41 6.21
C ASP A 156 8.55 10.02 5.06
N LEU A 157 7.38 10.60 5.35
CA LEU A 157 6.60 11.34 4.37
C LEU A 157 7.40 12.50 3.76
N ILE A 158 8.13 13.24 4.58
CA ILE A 158 9.01 14.32 4.13
C ILE A 158 10.09 13.73 3.22
N LEU A 159 10.85 12.74 3.70
CA LEU A 159 11.94 12.09 2.96
C LEU A 159 11.50 11.51 1.62
N LEU A 160 10.40 10.76 1.60
CA LEU A 160 9.85 10.20 0.36
C LEU A 160 9.36 11.30 -0.60
N SER A 161 8.85 12.41 -0.08
CA SER A 161 8.48 13.55 -0.92
C SER A 161 9.70 14.23 -1.59
N PHE A 162 10.90 14.12 -0.99
CA PHE A 162 12.16 14.50 -1.67
C PHE A 162 12.48 13.56 -2.82
N ASN A 163 12.30 12.23 -2.63
CA ASN A 163 12.51 11.23 -3.69
C ASN A 163 11.55 11.40 -4.88
N LEU A 164 10.35 11.91 -4.65
CA LEU A 164 9.36 12.26 -5.68
C LEU A 164 9.64 13.59 -6.40
N MET A 165 10.93 13.91 -6.61
CA MET A 165 11.41 15.12 -7.29
C MET A 165 10.84 16.43 -6.71
N PHE A 166 10.54 16.47 -5.42
CA PHE A 166 9.97 17.65 -4.72
C PHE A 166 8.63 18.15 -5.25
N ILE A 167 7.95 17.39 -6.14
CA ILE A 167 6.68 17.83 -6.76
C ILE A 167 5.64 18.19 -5.70
N PRO A 168 5.40 17.37 -4.65
CA PRO A 168 4.42 17.73 -3.62
C PRO A 168 4.77 19.03 -2.88
N PHE A 169 6.03 19.22 -2.49
CA PHE A 169 6.46 20.44 -1.78
C PHE A 169 6.29 21.70 -2.63
N PHE A 170 6.78 21.68 -3.87
CA PHE A 170 6.71 22.84 -4.75
C PHE A 170 5.26 23.25 -5.04
N THR A 171 4.41 22.26 -5.32
CA THR A 171 2.99 22.51 -5.63
C THR A 171 2.20 23.00 -4.42
N ILE A 172 2.51 22.52 -3.21
CA ILE A 172 1.93 23.02 -1.97
C ILE A 172 2.37 24.47 -1.69
N ILE A 173 3.66 24.78 -1.78
CA ILE A 173 4.18 26.15 -1.54
C ILE A 173 3.51 27.13 -2.51
N MET A 174 3.45 26.76 -3.78
CA MET A 174 2.85 27.60 -4.81
C MET A 174 1.33 27.76 -4.59
N ALA A 175 0.63 26.71 -4.14
CA ALA A 175 -0.78 26.77 -3.79
C ALA A 175 -1.03 27.68 -2.58
N LEU A 176 -0.20 27.61 -1.55
CA LEU A 176 -0.27 28.50 -0.38
C LEU A 176 -0.02 29.95 -0.78
N PHE A 177 0.99 30.21 -1.61
CA PHE A 177 1.24 31.55 -2.14
C PHE A 177 0.02 32.10 -2.88
N LEU A 178 -0.57 31.32 -3.80
CA LEU A 178 -1.78 31.72 -4.53
C LEU A 178 -2.95 31.95 -3.56
N PHE A 179 -3.13 31.07 -2.57
CA PHE A 179 -4.20 31.17 -1.57
C PHE A 179 -4.16 32.50 -0.81
N PHE A 180 -2.98 32.95 -0.38
CA PHE A 180 -2.82 34.22 0.35
C PHE A 180 -2.85 35.45 -0.56
N LYS A 181 -2.53 35.31 -1.85
CA LYS A 181 -2.48 36.44 -2.79
C LYS A 181 -3.80 36.75 -3.47
N THR A 182 -4.59 35.73 -3.80
CA THR A 182 -5.86 35.94 -4.51
C THR A 182 -6.96 36.39 -3.56
N ASP A 183 -7.87 37.24 -4.03
CA ASP A 183 -9.12 37.56 -3.34
C ASP A 183 -10.30 36.72 -3.83
N LYS A 184 -10.11 35.96 -4.91
CA LYS A 184 -11.18 35.17 -5.52
C LYS A 184 -11.50 33.93 -4.70
N GLU A 185 -12.68 33.95 -4.07
CA GLU A 185 -13.14 32.84 -3.23
C GLU A 185 -13.22 31.51 -4.00
N SER A 186 -13.60 31.55 -5.28
CA SER A 186 -13.64 30.33 -6.12
C SER A 186 -12.28 29.64 -6.24
N ILE A 187 -11.19 30.41 -6.26
CA ILE A 187 -9.82 29.87 -6.32
C ILE A 187 -9.47 29.28 -4.96
N LYS A 188 -9.64 30.05 -3.88
CA LYS A 188 -9.39 29.60 -2.50
C LYS A 188 -10.12 28.29 -2.21
N ASN A 189 -11.39 28.20 -2.57
CA ASN A 189 -12.18 27.04 -2.28
C ASN A 189 -11.72 25.79 -3.07
N ASN A 190 -11.27 25.92 -4.32
CA ASN A 190 -10.70 24.78 -5.05
C ASN A 190 -9.37 24.32 -4.42
N LEU A 191 -8.52 25.26 -3.97
CA LEU A 191 -7.27 24.94 -3.27
C LEU A 191 -7.55 24.20 -1.95
N VAL A 192 -8.52 24.67 -1.16
CA VAL A 192 -8.96 24.02 0.08
C VAL A 192 -9.44 22.59 -0.19
N LEU A 193 -10.22 22.37 -1.24
CA LEU A 193 -10.70 21.03 -1.60
C LEU A 193 -9.55 20.08 -1.97
N ILE A 194 -8.60 20.51 -2.81
CA ILE A 194 -7.49 19.66 -3.23
C ILE A 194 -6.54 19.38 -2.05
N LEU A 195 -6.11 20.42 -1.33
CA LEU A 195 -5.23 20.28 -0.16
C LEU A 195 -5.90 19.47 0.95
N GLY A 196 -7.18 19.73 1.22
CA GLY A 196 -7.97 18.96 2.19
C GLY A 196 -8.07 17.49 1.79
N THR A 197 -8.24 17.18 0.50
CA THR A 197 -8.23 15.80 0.00
C THR A 197 -6.90 15.12 0.27
N MET A 198 -5.77 15.79 -0.03
CA MET A 198 -4.43 15.26 0.24
C MET A 198 -4.21 15.01 1.73
N LEU A 199 -4.62 15.95 2.59
CA LEU A 199 -4.47 15.85 4.05
C LEU A 199 -5.30 14.70 4.63
N ILE A 200 -6.58 14.57 4.24
CA ILE A 200 -7.45 13.47 4.69
C ILE A 200 -6.89 12.13 4.22
N TYR A 201 -6.35 12.07 2.99
CA TYR A 201 -5.76 10.83 2.48
C TYR A 201 -4.47 10.45 3.22
N LEU A 202 -3.62 11.41 3.58
CA LEU A 202 -2.36 11.15 4.28
C LEU A 202 -2.55 10.82 5.77
N SER A 203 -3.57 11.38 6.43
CA SER A 203 -3.75 11.24 7.87
C SER A 203 -3.90 9.80 8.34
N GLY A 204 -4.55 8.94 7.56
CA GLY A 204 -4.69 7.52 7.90
C GLY A 204 -3.37 6.75 7.85
N TYR A 205 -2.50 7.04 6.88
CA TYR A 205 -1.18 6.39 6.79
C TYR A 205 -0.22 6.86 7.89
N LEU A 206 -0.27 8.13 8.28
CA LEU A 206 0.55 8.66 9.38
C LEU A 206 0.35 7.89 10.70
N ILE A 207 -0.84 7.32 10.92
CA ILE A 207 -1.16 6.57 12.14
C ILE A 207 -0.55 5.15 12.12
N ILE A 208 -0.25 4.61 10.94
CA ILE A 208 0.15 3.21 10.77
C ILE A 208 1.58 3.13 10.21
N LEU A 209 1.74 3.43 8.93
CA LEU A 209 2.97 3.25 8.17
C LEU A 209 2.89 4.08 6.88
N VAL A 210 3.98 4.75 6.53
CA VAL A 210 4.14 5.46 5.26
C VAL A 210 5.11 4.69 4.37
N GLU A 211 4.66 4.37 3.16
CA GLU A 211 5.44 3.72 2.10
C GLU A 211 5.35 4.57 0.84
N GLU A 212 6.37 4.49 -0.02
CA GLU A 212 6.42 5.24 -1.29
C GLU A 212 5.16 5.03 -2.13
N ARG A 213 4.72 3.78 -2.27
CA ARG A 213 3.50 3.40 -3.03
C ARG A 213 2.21 3.99 -2.45
N TYR A 214 2.19 4.41 -1.19
CA TYR A 214 1.01 5.04 -0.60
C TYR A 214 0.89 6.50 -1.06
N LEU A 215 2.00 7.14 -1.42
CA LEU A 215 2.07 8.54 -1.83
C LEU A 215 1.72 8.76 -3.30
N TRP A 216 1.58 7.72 -4.12
CA TRP A 216 1.27 7.86 -5.55
C TRP A 216 -0.03 8.62 -5.81
N PHE A 217 -1.07 8.41 -5.00
CA PHE A 217 -2.31 9.18 -5.13
C PHE A 217 -2.09 10.66 -4.80
N VAL A 218 -1.27 10.95 -3.78
CA VAL A 218 -0.90 12.31 -3.40
C VAL A 218 -0.08 12.97 -4.51
N LEU A 219 0.82 12.23 -5.16
CA LEU A 219 1.60 12.70 -6.30
C LEU A 219 0.69 13.15 -7.46
N ILE A 220 -0.33 12.34 -7.81
CA ILE A 220 -1.33 12.71 -8.83
C ILE A 220 -2.06 13.99 -8.44
N LEU A 221 -2.50 14.11 -7.18
CA LEU A 221 -3.15 15.32 -6.68
C LEU A 221 -2.21 16.53 -6.67
N SER A 222 -0.94 16.36 -6.33
CA SER A 222 0.09 17.41 -6.41
C SER A 222 0.26 17.91 -7.84
N ILE A 223 0.25 17.03 -8.84
CA ILE A 223 0.35 17.42 -10.24
C ILE A 223 -0.88 18.24 -10.67
N ILE A 224 -2.09 17.77 -10.32
CA ILE A 224 -3.33 18.51 -10.58
C ILE A 224 -3.29 19.88 -9.90
N LEU A 225 -2.85 19.93 -8.64
CA LEU A 225 -2.67 21.16 -7.89
C LEU A 225 -1.66 22.09 -8.55
N GLY A 226 -0.54 21.56 -9.04
CA GLY A 226 0.52 22.29 -9.73
C GLY A 226 0.01 22.96 -11.00
N PHE A 227 -0.61 22.20 -11.90
CA PHE A 227 -1.19 22.74 -13.13
C PHE A 227 -2.30 23.75 -12.86
N TYR A 228 -3.19 23.44 -11.91
CA TYR A 228 -4.26 24.35 -11.52
C TYR A 228 -3.69 25.68 -11.01
N THR A 229 -2.73 25.61 -10.09
CA THR A 229 -2.14 26.77 -9.44
C THR A 229 -1.33 27.62 -10.43
N LEU A 230 -0.52 27.01 -11.30
CA LEU A 230 0.21 27.73 -12.35
C LEU A 230 -0.73 28.49 -13.29
N ASN A 231 -1.82 27.83 -13.71
CA ASN A 231 -2.81 28.44 -14.59
C ASN A 231 -3.48 29.65 -13.90
N MET A 232 -3.82 29.53 -12.62
CA MET A 232 -4.42 30.65 -11.87
C MET A 232 -3.43 31.78 -11.63
N LEU A 233 -2.18 31.48 -11.26
CA LEU A 233 -1.13 32.48 -11.10
C LEU A 233 -0.89 33.29 -12.39
N TYR A 234 -0.94 32.62 -13.55
CA TYR A 234 -0.85 33.29 -14.84
C TYR A 234 -2.09 34.17 -15.13
N LYS A 235 -3.31 33.65 -14.91
CA LYS A 235 -4.56 34.40 -15.14
C LYS A 235 -4.71 35.63 -14.23
N GLU A 236 -4.27 35.53 -12.98
CA GLU A 236 -4.24 36.65 -12.03
C GLU A 236 -3.04 37.60 -12.25
N ARG A 237 -2.24 37.38 -13.32
CA ARG A 237 -1.08 38.20 -13.70
C ARG A 237 0.06 38.23 -12.67
N TYR A 238 0.13 37.24 -11.77
CA TYR A 238 1.26 37.08 -10.86
C TYR A 238 2.49 36.44 -11.53
N LEU A 239 2.33 35.84 -12.71
CA LEU A 239 3.41 35.24 -13.49
C LEU A 239 3.47 35.81 -14.91
N MET A 240 4.70 36.03 -15.40
CA MET A 240 4.96 36.32 -16.81
C MET A 240 4.76 35.06 -17.67
N LYS A 241 4.31 35.22 -18.92
CA LYS A 241 4.07 34.11 -19.86
C LYS A 241 5.29 33.20 -20.03
N LYS A 242 6.49 33.76 -20.14
CA LYS A 242 7.73 32.98 -20.28
C LYS A 242 7.95 32.05 -19.08
N ILE A 243 7.84 32.58 -17.86
CA ILE A 243 8.00 31.80 -16.62
C ILE A 243 6.91 30.74 -16.50
N TYR A 244 5.65 31.09 -16.78
CA TYR A 244 4.55 30.13 -16.78
C TYR A 244 4.82 28.93 -17.70
N VAL A 245 5.22 29.19 -18.95
CA VAL A 245 5.55 28.12 -19.92
C VAL A 245 6.73 27.27 -19.43
N SER A 246 7.78 27.90 -18.91
CA SER A 246 8.94 27.18 -18.36
C SER A 246 8.55 26.27 -17.19
N LEU A 247 7.75 26.75 -16.24
CA LEU A 247 7.30 25.95 -15.10
C LEU A 247 6.38 24.78 -15.51
N ILE A 248 5.54 24.98 -16.52
CA ILE A 248 4.72 23.91 -17.10
C ILE A 248 5.60 22.82 -17.72
N ILE A 249 6.62 23.21 -18.50
CA ILE A 249 7.55 22.26 -19.11
C ILE A 249 8.30 21.48 -18.02
N VAL A 250 8.80 22.17 -16.98
CA VAL A 250 9.47 21.51 -15.85
C VAL A 250 8.54 20.52 -15.16
N LEU A 251 7.29 20.89 -14.87
CA LEU A 251 6.33 19.97 -14.23
C LEU A 251 6.05 18.73 -15.09
N ILE A 252 5.94 18.89 -16.41
CA ILE A 252 5.76 17.77 -17.36
C ILE A 252 7.01 16.87 -17.37
N LEU A 253 8.21 17.46 -17.41
CA LEU A 253 9.45 16.71 -17.41
C LEU A 253 9.63 15.93 -16.10
N CYS A 254 9.33 16.52 -14.93
CA CYS A 254 9.39 15.81 -13.66
C CYS A 254 8.36 14.66 -13.60
N LEU A 255 7.15 14.87 -14.14
CA LEU A 255 6.13 13.82 -14.25
C LEU A 255 6.59 12.67 -15.15
N ALA A 256 7.26 12.95 -16.26
CA ALA A 256 7.73 11.92 -17.18
C ALA A 256 8.98 11.20 -16.64
N PHE A 257 9.90 11.93 -16.01
CA PHE A 257 11.20 11.40 -15.61
C PHE A 257 11.10 10.28 -14.57
N TYR A 258 10.36 10.50 -13.48
CA TYR A 258 10.25 9.54 -12.38
C TYR A 258 9.70 8.14 -12.79
N PRO A 259 8.58 8.01 -13.52
CA PRO A 259 8.13 6.70 -13.97
C PRO A 259 9.07 6.08 -15.01
N ILE A 260 9.70 6.87 -15.88
CA ILE A 260 10.66 6.35 -16.86
C ILE A 260 11.91 5.80 -16.17
N SER A 261 12.44 6.51 -15.17
CA SER A 261 13.60 6.05 -14.42
C SER A 261 13.30 4.77 -13.65
N LEU A 262 12.14 4.68 -12.99
CA LEU A 262 11.70 3.45 -12.32
C LEU A 262 11.55 2.30 -13.31
N LEU A 263 10.85 2.50 -14.43
CA LEU A 263 10.69 1.46 -15.46
C LEU A 263 12.04 0.97 -16.00
N HIS A 264 13.00 1.87 -16.17
CA HIS A 264 14.35 1.49 -16.57
C HIS A 264 15.07 0.68 -15.48
N SER A 265 15.01 1.14 -14.22
CA SER A 265 15.64 0.45 -13.09
C SER A 265 15.05 -0.93 -12.81
N TYR A 266 13.76 -1.14 -13.08
CA TYR A 266 13.08 -2.43 -12.91
C TYR A 266 13.04 -3.29 -14.18
N SER A 267 13.54 -2.78 -15.31
CA SER A 267 13.57 -3.55 -16.55
C SER A 267 14.47 -4.78 -16.39
N GLY A 268 13.90 -5.97 -16.57
CA GLY A 268 14.62 -7.23 -16.37
C GLY A 268 14.91 -7.57 -14.90
N ALA A 269 14.34 -6.82 -13.94
CA ALA A 269 14.38 -7.19 -12.54
C ALA A 269 13.80 -8.60 -12.36
N CYS A 270 14.41 -9.39 -11.49
CA CYS A 270 14.06 -10.80 -11.22
C CYS A 270 14.21 -11.78 -12.41
N SER A 271 14.82 -11.38 -13.54
CA SER A 271 15.15 -12.31 -14.65
C SER A 271 16.04 -13.46 -14.19
N GLY A 272 16.97 -13.20 -13.27
CA GLY A 272 17.78 -14.24 -12.62
C GLY A 272 16.93 -15.27 -11.87
N ALA A 273 15.90 -14.83 -11.15
CA ALA A 273 15.02 -15.73 -10.41
C ALA A 273 14.24 -16.65 -11.35
N TYR A 274 13.74 -16.12 -12.47
CA TYR A 274 13.09 -16.90 -13.51
C TYR A 274 14.04 -17.95 -14.11
N MET A 275 15.26 -17.55 -14.50
CA MET A 275 16.24 -18.47 -15.08
C MET A 275 16.60 -19.60 -14.12
N VAL A 276 16.87 -19.28 -12.85
CA VAL A 276 17.15 -20.27 -11.81
C VAL A 276 15.94 -21.19 -11.59
N SER A 277 14.72 -20.66 -11.58
CA SER A 277 13.51 -21.48 -11.42
C SER A 277 13.32 -22.47 -12.57
N MET A 278 13.60 -22.06 -13.81
CA MET A 278 13.54 -22.96 -14.97
C MET A 278 14.61 -24.06 -14.91
N ASP A 279 15.80 -23.73 -14.41
CA ASP A 279 16.88 -24.69 -14.18
C ASP A 279 16.50 -25.70 -13.09
N LEU A 280 16.00 -25.24 -11.94
CA LEU A 280 15.45 -26.10 -10.87
C LEU A 280 14.35 -27.02 -11.38
N LYS A 281 13.43 -26.50 -12.20
CA LYS A 281 12.34 -27.26 -12.83
C LYS A 281 12.87 -28.35 -13.76
N SER A 282 13.97 -28.09 -14.48
CA SER A 282 14.61 -29.08 -15.34
C SER A 282 15.25 -30.25 -14.55
N HIS A 283 15.60 -30.00 -13.28
CA HIS A 283 16.06 -31.03 -12.33
C HIS A 283 14.89 -31.74 -11.61
N GLY A 284 13.64 -31.46 -11.99
CA GLY A 284 12.46 -32.12 -11.42
C GLY A 284 12.13 -31.68 -10.00
N ILE A 285 12.60 -30.52 -9.55
CA ILE A 285 12.23 -29.95 -8.25
C ILE A 285 10.79 -29.43 -8.36
N LYS A 286 9.89 -30.07 -7.60
CA LYS A 286 8.47 -29.70 -7.50
C LYS A 286 7.85 -30.25 -6.21
N GLY A 287 7.21 -29.42 -5.41
CA GLY A 287 6.51 -29.82 -4.19
C GLY A 287 6.42 -28.72 -3.14
N ASN A 288 6.33 -29.13 -1.87
CA ASN A 288 6.43 -28.23 -0.73
C ASN A 288 7.89 -27.84 -0.51
N ILE A 289 8.16 -26.55 -0.48
CA ILE A 289 9.52 -26.02 -0.35
C ILE A 289 9.65 -25.14 0.90
N ALA A 290 10.84 -25.17 1.49
CA ALA A 290 11.23 -24.30 2.60
C ALA A 290 12.70 -23.92 2.49
N SER A 291 13.14 -22.92 3.26
CA SER A 291 14.55 -22.52 3.26
C SER A 291 15.06 -22.16 4.66
N ASN A 292 16.38 -22.07 4.79
CA ASN A 292 17.00 -21.51 5.99
C ASN A 292 16.88 -19.97 6.04
N ASP A 293 16.85 -19.31 4.87
CA ASP A 293 16.87 -17.86 4.71
C ASP A 293 16.32 -17.41 3.32
N HIS A 294 16.50 -16.13 2.96
CA HIS A 294 16.18 -15.53 1.66
C HIS A 294 14.72 -15.71 1.22
N TRP A 295 13.78 -15.48 2.15
CA TRP A 295 12.35 -15.70 1.93
C TRP A 295 11.79 -14.99 0.71
N GLU A 296 12.22 -13.75 0.43
CA GLU A 296 11.76 -12.98 -0.72
C GLU A 296 12.11 -13.69 -2.04
N MET A 297 13.33 -14.24 -2.15
CA MET A 297 13.74 -14.97 -3.35
C MET A 297 12.98 -16.30 -3.49
N MET A 298 12.71 -16.95 -2.37
CA MET A 298 11.95 -18.20 -2.35
C MET A 298 10.48 -18.00 -2.76
N ASP A 299 9.86 -16.85 -2.47
CA ASP A 299 8.53 -16.52 -3.00
C ASP A 299 8.52 -16.48 -4.54
N TYR A 300 9.56 -15.90 -5.16
CA TYR A 300 9.69 -15.94 -6.62
C TYR A 300 9.89 -17.36 -7.15
N PHE A 301 10.69 -18.18 -6.47
CA PHE A 301 10.89 -19.58 -6.87
C PHE A 301 9.59 -20.38 -6.76
N GLY A 302 8.87 -20.26 -5.64
CA GLY A 302 7.56 -20.89 -5.47
C GLY A 302 6.61 -20.52 -6.62
N TYR A 303 6.56 -19.24 -6.99
CA TYR A 303 5.70 -18.76 -8.08
C TYR A 303 6.06 -19.39 -9.44
N TYR A 304 7.35 -19.42 -9.81
CA TYR A 304 7.76 -19.95 -11.12
C TYR A 304 7.81 -21.48 -11.18
N LEU A 305 8.01 -22.14 -10.05
CA LEU A 305 7.99 -23.60 -9.94
C LEU A 305 6.58 -24.16 -9.92
N ASP A 306 5.57 -23.34 -9.56
CA ASP A 306 4.22 -23.79 -9.21
C ASP A 306 4.25 -24.67 -7.94
N ASP A 307 5.03 -24.19 -6.95
CA ASP A 307 5.33 -24.84 -5.68
C ASP A 307 4.77 -24.05 -4.51
N GLN A 308 4.60 -24.72 -3.37
CA GLN A 308 4.13 -24.12 -2.12
C GLN A 308 5.33 -23.83 -1.20
N TYR A 309 5.62 -22.56 -0.98
CA TYR A 309 6.69 -22.12 -0.08
C TYR A 309 6.17 -21.87 1.34
N TYR A 310 6.77 -22.60 2.29
CA TYR A 310 6.37 -22.61 3.70
C TYR A 310 7.12 -21.58 4.56
N GLY A 311 8.06 -20.82 3.99
CA GLY A 311 8.84 -19.84 4.74
C GLY A 311 10.20 -20.36 5.22
N ILE A 312 10.76 -19.62 6.18
CA ILE A 312 12.12 -19.86 6.69
C ILE A 312 12.09 -20.58 8.04
N THR A 313 13.05 -21.46 8.27
CA THR A 313 13.16 -22.21 9.52
C THR A 313 13.93 -21.46 10.60
N GLY A 314 14.76 -20.48 10.23
CA GLY A 314 15.73 -19.84 11.11
C GLY A 314 16.83 -20.79 11.57
N ASN A 315 17.61 -20.37 12.57
CA ASN A 315 18.68 -21.17 13.16
C ASN A 315 18.11 -22.21 14.14
N LYS A 316 18.02 -23.46 13.70
CA LYS A 316 17.56 -24.61 14.50
C LYS A 316 18.61 -25.71 14.53
N SER A 317 18.57 -26.56 15.55
CA SER A 317 19.35 -27.79 15.56
C SER A 317 18.88 -28.75 14.46
N SER A 318 19.76 -29.63 13.96
CA SER A 318 19.41 -30.57 12.87
C SER A 318 18.21 -31.46 13.20
N LEU A 319 18.05 -31.84 14.49
CA LEU A 319 16.94 -32.69 14.94
C LEU A 319 15.61 -31.94 14.97
N GLU A 320 15.60 -30.69 15.46
CA GLU A 320 14.41 -29.84 15.41
C GLU A 320 14.03 -29.48 13.98
N LEU A 321 15.02 -29.16 13.14
CA LEU A 321 14.82 -28.89 11.73
C LEU A 321 14.17 -30.09 11.03
N ARG A 322 14.72 -31.29 11.19
CA ARG A 322 14.15 -32.50 10.57
C ARG A 322 12.70 -32.72 11.00
N ARG A 323 12.42 -32.59 12.30
CA ARG A 323 11.05 -32.73 12.83
C ARG A 323 10.07 -31.74 12.19
N ASP A 324 10.49 -30.50 11.99
CA ASP A 324 9.63 -29.48 11.38
C ASP A 324 9.42 -29.74 9.88
N LEU A 325 10.47 -30.15 9.15
CA LEU A 325 10.35 -30.51 7.74
C LEU A 325 9.40 -31.70 7.54
N ASP A 326 9.50 -32.73 8.40
CA ASP A 326 8.61 -33.89 8.37
C ASP A 326 7.15 -33.51 8.71
N LEU A 327 6.97 -32.66 9.73
CA LEU A 327 5.65 -32.18 10.16
C LEU A 327 4.90 -31.44 9.05
N TYR A 328 5.62 -30.61 8.30
CA TYR A 328 5.06 -29.83 7.19
C TYR A 328 5.15 -30.53 5.84
N GLN A 329 5.66 -31.78 5.81
CA GLN A 329 5.84 -32.57 4.59
C GLN A 329 6.60 -31.77 3.52
N ILE A 330 7.71 -31.16 3.91
CA ILE A 330 8.57 -30.42 3.00
C ILE A 330 9.32 -31.41 2.11
N ASP A 331 9.15 -31.30 0.80
CA ASP A 331 9.82 -32.14 -0.18
C ASP A 331 11.25 -31.66 -0.45
N TYR A 332 11.44 -30.33 -0.53
CA TYR A 332 12.73 -29.72 -0.85
C TYR A 332 13.10 -28.59 0.11
N TYR A 333 14.31 -28.66 0.64
CA TYR A 333 14.85 -27.65 1.55
C TYR A 333 16.04 -26.92 0.92
N PHE A 334 15.95 -25.59 0.86
CA PHE A 334 16.95 -24.72 0.27
C PHE A 334 17.89 -24.18 1.35
N ILE A 335 19.20 -24.38 1.15
CA ILE A 335 20.25 -23.89 2.05
C ILE A 335 21.11 -22.86 1.31
N TRP A 336 21.00 -21.61 1.75
CA TRP A 336 21.72 -20.45 1.19
C TRP A 336 23.09 -20.20 1.86
N ASP A 337 23.43 -20.94 2.92
CA ASP A 337 24.73 -20.85 3.59
C ASP A 337 25.45 -22.21 3.53
N GLU A 338 26.57 -22.27 2.80
CA GLU A 338 27.36 -23.50 2.63
C GLU A 338 27.92 -24.04 3.95
N SER A 339 28.05 -23.21 4.98
CA SER A 339 28.60 -23.61 6.29
C SER A 339 27.63 -24.42 7.15
N LEU A 340 26.33 -24.43 6.82
CA LEU A 340 25.32 -25.18 7.57
C LEU A 340 25.32 -26.65 7.16
N PRO A 341 25.45 -27.61 8.09
CA PRO A 341 25.47 -29.04 7.78
C PRO A 341 24.08 -29.51 7.30
N GLY A 342 23.93 -29.71 6.00
CA GLY A 342 22.70 -30.21 5.37
C GLY A 342 22.67 -31.72 5.13
N ASP A 343 23.83 -32.39 5.18
CA ASP A 343 24.00 -33.77 4.70
C ASP A 343 23.21 -34.81 5.52
N SER A 344 22.73 -34.43 6.71
CA SER A 344 21.87 -35.26 7.57
C SER A 344 20.37 -35.18 7.26
N LEU A 345 19.95 -34.21 6.43
CA LEU A 345 18.53 -33.98 6.13
C LEU A 345 18.06 -34.80 4.93
N GLY A 346 18.94 -35.11 3.99
CA GLY A 346 18.64 -35.90 2.80
C GLY A 346 19.69 -35.76 1.70
N GLU A 347 19.28 -35.98 0.46
CA GLU A 347 20.19 -35.97 -0.71
C GLU A 347 20.24 -34.58 -1.35
N ILE A 348 21.45 -34.11 -1.68
CA ILE A 348 21.63 -32.88 -2.46
C ILE A 348 21.28 -33.17 -3.92
N VAL A 349 20.16 -32.63 -4.38
CA VAL A 349 19.65 -32.83 -5.75
C VAL A 349 19.98 -31.68 -6.69
N TYR A 350 20.40 -30.54 -6.14
CA TYR A 350 20.80 -29.37 -6.91
C TYR A 350 21.80 -28.53 -6.11
N LYS A 351 22.77 -27.94 -6.80
CA LYS A 351 23.72 -26.99 -6.23
C LYS A 351 24.16 -25.98 -7.27
N ASN A 352 24.16 -24.70 -6.88
CA ASN A 352 24.84 -23.65 -7.62
C ASN A 352 25.78 -22.87 -6.68
N GLN A 353 26.31 -21.74 -7.14
CA GLN A 353 27.24 -20.90 -6.38
C GLN A 353 26.62 -20.18 -5.17
N TYR A 354 25.28 -20.16 -5.05
CA TYR A 354 24.55 -19.41 -4.03
C TYR A 354 23.85 -20.31 -3.01
N PHE A 355 23.34 -21.47 -3.45
CA PHE A 355 22.61 -22.38 -2.58
C PHE A 355 22.68 -23.83 -3.06
N ARG A 356 22.29 -24.74 -2.17
CA ARG A 356 22.03 -26.15 -2.46
C ARG A 356 20.59 -26.51 -2.08
N VAL A 357 20.01 -27.46 -2.81
CA VAL A 357 18.67 -27.99 -2.55
C VAL A 357 18.80 -29.43 -2.11
N ILE A 358 18.15 -29.74 -0.99
CA ILE A 358 18.10 -31.08 -0.42
C ILE A 358 16.71 -31.63 -0.64
N LYS A 359 16.62 -32.83 -1.19
CA LYS A 359 15.40 -33.62 -1.16
C LYS A 359 15.30 -34.29 0.21
N VAL A 360 14.24 -33.97 0.95
CA VAL A 360 14.00 -34.47 2.30
C VAL A 360 13.43 -35.90 2.22
N TYR A 361 13.84 -36.78 3.15
CA TYR A 361 13.40 -38.18 3.21
C TYR A 361 12.38 -38.46 4.32
#